data_AF-A0A2S4HJB3-F1
#
_entry.id   AF-A0A2S4HJB3-F1
#
_cell.length_a   1.000
_cell.length_b   1.000
_cell.length_c   1.000
_cell.angle_alpha   90.00
_cell.angle_beta   90.00
_cell.angle_gamma   90.00
#
_symmetry.space_group_name_H-M   'P 1'
#
loop_
_entity.id
_entity.type
_entity.pdbx_description
1 polymer ?
#
loop_
_entity_poly.entity_id
_entity_poly.type
_entity_poly.pdbx_seq_one_letter_code
_entity_poly.pdbx_strand_id
1 'polypeptide(L)'
;MLVLYDIEACPYCRLVREVLCELDLDAVIYPCPVGGMRFRPDALDISGVSQFPLLLDPNTGDQILESADIIDHLYKHYGNARRRSPRGLRRQLAVTGSMAASAARSVGGVRGLKAAPSYAAKQPLELFSFESSPYSRPVRELMTELEIPYILRNFAKSRWQEMGPPLVRSRWFPDAPITSPNRQRLRELTGRSQVPYLIDPNTGVSMFESVDIMAYLKDVYGRK
;
A
#
# COMPACT_ATOMS: atom_id res chain seq x y z
N MET A 1 -13.59 6.51 -3.36
CA MET A 1 -12.19 6.02 -3.25
C MET A 1 -12.25 4.56 -2.87
N LEU A 2 -11.42 3.71 -3.46
CA LEU A 2 -11.38 2.28 -3.15
C LEU A 2 -11.00 2.07 -1.67
N VAL A 3 -11.49 0.99 -1.06
CA VAL A 3 -11.14 0.62 0.31
C VAL A 3 -10.58 -0.80 0.29
N LEU A 4 -9.41 -1.00 0.89
CA LEU A 4 -8.74 -2.29 0.97
C LEU A 4 -8.48 -2.63 2.44
N TYR A 5 -9.06 -3.72 2.92
CA TYR A 5 -8.63 -4.35 4.15
C TYR A 5 -7.47 -5.29 3.82
N ASP A 6 -6.33 -5.08 4.46
CA ASP A 6 -5.08 -5.70 4.04
C ASP A 6 -4.17 -6.10 5.19
N ILE A 7 -3.14 -6.87 4.85
CA ILE A 7 -2.02 -7.14 5.75
C ILE A 7 -0.75 -6.93 4.91
N GLU A 8 0.17 -6.07 5.33
CA GLU A 8 1.39 -5.78 4.54
C GLU A 8 2.18 -7.06 4.27
N ALA A 9 2.29 -7.95 5.26
CA ALA A 9 2.99 -9.23 5.14
C ALA A 9 2.28 -10.29 4.27
N CYS A 10 0.99 -10.12 3.96
CA CYS A 10 0.21 -11.13 3.23
C CYS A 10 0.56 -11.11 1.74
N PRO A 11 0.96 -12.27 1.15
CA PRO A 11 1.35 -12.31 -0.25
C PRO A 11 0.19 -12.02 -1.20
N TYR A 12 -1.04 -12.38 -0.83
CA TYR A 12 -2.23 -12.10 -1.64
C TYR A 12 -2.61 -10.61 -1.61
N CYS A 13 -2.47 -9.95 -0.45
CA CYS A 13 -2.69 -8.50 -0.32
C CYS A 13 -1.66 -7.73 -1.16
N ARG A 14 -0.40 -8.17 -1.14
CA ARG A 14 0.65 -7.58 -1.96
C ARG A 14 0.31 -7.62 -3.45
N LEU A 15 -0.17 -8.74 -4.00
CA LEU A 15 -0.55 -8.80 -5.42
C LEU A 15 -1.63 -7.77 -5.78
N VAL A 16 -2.59 -7.53 -4.89
CA VAL A 16 -3.61 -6.49 -5.09
C VAL A 16 -2.99 -5.09 -5.04
N ARG A 17 -2.11 -4.81 -4.06
CA ARG A 17 -1.40 -3.52 -3.96
C ARG A 17 -0.47 -3.26 -5.14
N GLU A 18 0.16 -4.30 -5.71
CA GLU A 18 0.95 -4.19 -6.95
C GLU A 18 0.07 -3.71 -8.11
N VAL A 19 -1.17 -4.21 -8.22
CA VAL A 19 -2.12 -3.77 -9.26
C VAL A 19 -2.70 -2.38 -8.98
N LEU A 20 -3.02 -2.05 -7.73
CA LEU A 20 -3.40 -0.67 -7.36
C LEU A 20 -2.29 0.32 -7.71
N CYS A 21 -1.03 -0.05 -7.43
CA CYS A 21 0.13 0.73 -7.81
C CYS A 21 0.26 0.82 -9.33
N GLU A 22 0.19 -0.30 -10.07
CA GLU A 22 0.27 -0.33 -11.54
C GLU A 22 -0.74 0.62 -12.20
N LEU A 23 -1.97 0.62 -11.70
CA LEU A 23 -3.07 1.43 -12.22
C LEU A 23 -3.08 2.88 -11.66
N ASP A 24 -2.10 3.24 -10.83
CA ASP A 24 -2.00 4.53 -10.14
C ASP A 24 -3.29 4.90 -9.37
N LEU A 25 -3.93 3.90 -8.74
CA LEU A 25 -5.19 4.05 -8.02
C LEU A 25 -4.98 4.30 -6.54
N ASP A 26 -5.59 5.35 -6.00
CA ASP A 26 -5.59 5.59 -4.57
C ASP A 26 -6.62 4.71 -3.84
N ALA A 27 -6.26 4.29 -2.64
CA ALA A 27 -7.12 3.49 -1.78
C ALA A 27 -6.99 3.88 -0.31
N VAL A 28 -8.07 3.78 0.45
CA VAL A 28 -8.01 3.73 1.90
C VAL A 28 -7.60 2.33 2.30
N ILE A 29 -6.56 2.22 3.12
CA ILE A 29 -6.08 0.97 3.67
C ILE A 29 -6.54 0.86 5.11
N TYR A 30 -7.24 -0.23 5.42
CA TYR A 30 -7.58 -0.65 6.77
C TYR A 30 -6.73 -1.86 7.15
N PRO A 31 -5.66 -1.68 7.95
CA PRO A 31 -4.76 -2.79 8.24
C PRO A 31 -5.36 -3.80 9.21
N CYS A 32 -5.23 -5.08 8.87
CA CYS A 32 -5.85 -6.20 9.58
C CYS A 32 -4.84 -7.22 10.08
N PRO A 33 -3.74 -6.81 10.76
CA PRO A 33 -2.72 -7.74 11.22
C PRO A 33 -3.30 -8.87 12.07
N VAL A 34 -2.61 -9.99 12.14
CA VAL A 34 -2.97 -11.12 13.01
C VAL A 34 -3.02 -10.64 14.46
N GLY A 35 -4.16 -10.87 15.13
CA GLY A 35 -4.42 -10.40 16.49
C GLY A 35 -4.90 -8.95 16.59
N GLY A 36 -5.03 -8.24 15.46
CA GLY A 36 -5.62 -6.90 15.43
C GLY A 36 -7.12 -6.94 15.68
N MET A 37 -7.65 -5.90 16.32
CA MET A 37 -9.05 -5.83 16.73
C MET A 37 -9.78 -4.60 16.20
N ARG A 38 -9.09 -3.68 15.50
CA ARG A 38 -9.72 -2.43 15.03
C ARG A 38 -10.56 -2.63 13.79
N PHE A 39 -10.03 -3.31 12.79
CA PHE A 39 -10.66 -3.39 11.47
C PHE A 39 -11.06 -4.82 11.07
N ARG A 40 -10.56 -5.83 11.79
CA ARG A 40 -10.94 -7.23 11.53
C ARG A 40 -12.41 -7.54 11.83
N PRO A 41 -13.02 -7.02 12.93
CA PRO A 41 -14.46 -7.20 13.16
C PRO A 41 -15.30 -6.59 12.04
N ASP A 42 -15.00 -5.35 11.65
CA ASP A 42 -15.70 -4.68 10.54
C ASP A 42 -15.60 -5.49 9.24
N ALA A 43 -14.40 -5.99 8.90
CA ALA A 43 -14.21 -6.84 7.71
C ALA A 43 -15.03 -8.14 7.77
N LEU A 44 -15.17 -8.73 8.97
CA LEU A 44 -15.99 -9.93 9.20
C LEU A 44 -17.47 -9.61 9.05
N ASP A 45 -17.96 -8.51 9.61
CA ASP A 45 -19.36 -8.10 9.52
C ASP A 45 -19.76 -7.79 8.07
N ILE A 46 -18.84 -7.22 7.29
CA ILE A 46 -19.03 -6.88 5.88
C ILE A 46 -19.05 -8.13 4.99
N SER A 47 -18.05 -9.01 5.15
CA SER A 47 -17.84 -10.11 4.19
C SER A 47 -18.30 -11.49 4.68
N GLY A 48 -18.71 -11.60 5.94
CA GLY A 48 -19.06 -12.86 6.60
C GLY A 48 -17.87 -13.77 6.93
N VAL A 49 -16.65 -13.41 6.51
CA VAL A 49 -15.42 -14.19 6.76
C VAL A 49 -14.22 -13.28 7.08
N SER A 50 -13.34 -13.71 8.00
CA SER A 50 -12.12 -12.95 8.32
C SER A 50 -10.98 -13.31 7.35
N GLN A 51 -11.17 -13.00 6.07
CA GLN A 51 -10.22 -13.28 4.99
C GLN A 51 -9.71 -11.99 4.34
N PHE A 52 -8.41 -11.95 4.02
CA PHE A 52 -7.76 -10.77 3.42
C PHE A 52 -6.94 -11.17 2.17
N PRO A 53 -6.90 -10.32 1.13
CA PRO A 53 -7.51 -8.99 1.05
C PRO A 53 -9.04 -9.01 0.88
N LEU A 54 -9.69 -7.94 1.35
CA LEU A 54 -11.08 -7.60 1.06
C LEU A 54 -11.10 -6.20 0.43
N LEU A 55 -11.61 -6.09 -0.81
CA LEU A 55 -11.80 -4.82 -1.51
C LEU A 55 -13.26 -4.40 -1.42
N LEU A 56 -13.50 -3.14 -1.06
CA LEU A 56 -14.78 -2.48 -1.28
C LEU A 56 -14.60 -1.43 -2.36
N ASP A 57 -15.47 -1.48 -3.36
CA ASP A 57 -15.50 -0.52 -4.45
C ASP A 57 -16.80 0.29 -4.43
N PRO A 58 -16.79 1.52 -3.86
CA PRO A 58 -17.98 2.37 -3.84
C PRO A 58 -18.47 2.81 -5.23
N ASN A 59 -17.63 2.76 -6.27
CA ASN A 59 -18.03 3.19 -7.61
C ASN A 59 -18.92 2.14 -8.29
N THR A 60 -18.75 0.87 -7.96
CA THR A 60 -19.55 -0.24 -8.50
C THR A 60 -20.52 -0.83 -7.48
N GLY A 61 -20.30 -0.56 -6.18
CA GLY A 61 -21.04 -1.16 -5.07
C GLY A 61 -20.55 -2.56 -4.69
N ASP A 62 -19.44 -3.04 -5.27
CA ASP A 62 -18.97 -4.40 -5.07
C ASP A 62 -18.15 -4.56 -3.78
N GLN A 63 -18.29 -5.74 -3.17
CA GLN A 63 -17.49 -6.20 -2.03
C GLN A 63 -16.85 -7.53 -2.43
N ILE A 64 -15.53 -7.54 -2.57
CA ILE A 64 -14.82 -8.58 -3.30
C ILE A 64 -13.73 -9.17 -2.40
N LEU A 65 -13.84 -10.46 -2.13
CA LEU A 65 -12.79 -11.29 -1.55
C LEU A 65 -11.92 -11.89 -2.66
N GLU A 66 -10.97 -12.75 -2.29
CA GLU A 66 -10.08 -13.45 -3.22
C GLU A 66 -9.23 -12.51 -4.10
N SER A 67 -7.93 -12.43 -3.79
CA SER A 67 -6.97 -11.61 -4.55
C SER A 67 -7.08 -11.71 -6.09
N ALA A 68 -7.38 -12.88 -6.65
CA ALA A 68 -7.50 -13.04 -8.10
C ALA A 68 -8.72 -12.29 -8.65
N ASP A 69 -9.86 -12.38 -7.98
CA ASP A 69 -11.10 -11.77 -8.44
C ASP A 69 -11.08 -10.26 -8.21
N ILE A 70 -10.46 -9.80 -7.11
CA ILE A 70 -10.13 -8.39 -6.90
C ILE A 70 -9.28 -7.83 -8.05
N ILE A 71 -8.21 -8.54 -8.45
CA ILE A 71 -7.34 -8.09 -9.56
C ILE A 71 -8.11 -8.05 -10.88
N ASP A 72 -8.95 -9.06 -11.14
CA ASP A 72 -9.80 -9.09 -12.35
C ASP A 72 -10.81 -7.93 -12.37
N HIS A 73 -11.38 -7.58 -11.21
CA HIS A 73 -12.24 -6.41 -11.03
C HIS A 73 -11.49 -5.10 -11.33
N LEU A 74 -10.31 -4.92 -10.73
CA LEU A 74 -9.51 -3.72 -10.93
C LEU A 74 -9.14 -3.51 -12.41
N TYR A 75 -8.72 -4.56 -13.11
CA TYR A 75 -8.41 -4.46 -14.54
C TYR A 75 -9.66 -4.20 -15.39
N LYS A 76 -10.80 -4.78 -15.04
CA LYS A 76 -12.06 -4.59 -15.75
C LYS A 76 -12.56 -3.15 -15.66
N HIS A 77 -12.49 -2.55 -14.46
CA HIS A 77 -13.13 -1.26 -14.18
C HIS A 77 -12.19 -0.05 -14.28
N TYR A 78 -10.90 -0.24 -14.02
CA TYR A 78 -9.91 0.86 -13.94
C TYR A 78 -8.70 0.68 -14.84
N GLY A 79 -8.54 -0.50 -15.45
CA GLY A 79 -7.40 -0.82 -16.30
C GLY A 79 -7.81 -1.25 -17.70
N ASN A 80 -7.04 -2.19 -18.25
CA ASN A 80 -7.36 -2.81 -19.51
C ASN A 80 -8.09 -4.13 -19.27
N ALA A 81 -9.36 -4.23 -19.66
CA ALA A 81 -10.18 -5.43 -19.48
C ALA A 81 -9.63 -6.71 -20.15
N ARG A 82 -8.62 -6.60 -21.04
CA ARG A 82 -7.89 -7.75 -21.59
C ARG A 82 -6.85 -8.31 -20.61
N ARG A 83 -6.38 -7.52 -19.64
CA ARG A 83 -5.52 -7.99 -18.54
C ARG A 83 -6.38 -8.73 -17.52
N ARG A 84 -5.79 -9.77 -16.92
CA ARG A 84 -6.43 -10.67 -15.97
C ARG A 84 -5.46 -11.05 -14.87
N SER A 85 -5.99 -11.49 -13.74
CA SER A 85 -5.23 -12.07 -12.66
C SER A 85 -4.41 -13.28 -13.16
N PRO A 86 -3.17 -13.48 -12.67
CA PRO A 86 -2.43 -14.70 -12.93
C PRO A 86 -3.22 -15.92 -12.42
N ARG A 87 -3.32 -16.96 -13.26
CA ARG A 87 -3.97 -18.26 -12.93
C ARG A 87 -2.95 -19.41 -13.03
N GLY A 88 -3.27 -20.55 -12.41
CA GLY A 88 -2.44 -21.76 -12.45
C GLY A 88 -0.99 -21.54 -11.96
N LEU A 89 -0.01 -22.08 -12.69
CA LEU A 89 1.41 -21.98 -12.35
C LEU A 89 1.90 -20.54 -12.21
N ARG A 90 1.40 -19.61 -13.04
CA ARG A 90 1.77 -18.18 -12.94
C ARG A 90 1.33 -17.57 -11.62
N ARG A 91 0.16 -17.98 -11.11
CA ARG A 91 -0.32 -17.57 -9.78
C ARG A 91 0.59 -18.09 -8.69
N GLN A 92 0.95 -19.38 -8.75
CA GLN A 92 1.84 -19.99 -7.77
C GLN A 92 3.20 -19.27 -7.74
N LEU A 93 3.81 -19.01 -8.90
CA LEU A 93 5.06 -18.26 -9.00
C LEU A 93 4.96 -16.84 -8.40
N ALA A 94 3.87 -16.11 -8.69
CA ALA A 94 3.65 -14.78 -8.15
C ALA A 94 3.54 -14.79 -6.61
N VAL A 95 2.74 -15.71 -6.06
CA VAL A 95 2.55 -15.87 -4.61
C VAL A 95 3.86 -16.28 -3.94
N THR A 96 4.57 -17.27 -4.48
CA THR A 96 5.87 -17.71 -3.94
C THR A 96 6.91 -16.61 -3.97
N GLY A 97 7.00 -15.83 -5.06
CA GLY A 97 7.88 -14.68 -5.15
C GLY A 97 7.56 -13.62 -4.08
N SER A 98 6.28 -13.32 -3.88
CA SER A 98 5.84 -12.42 -2.82
C SER A 98 6.20 -12.93 -1.42
N MET A 99 6.01 -14.23 -1.14
CA MET A 99 6.39 -14.84 0.13
C MET A 99 7.90 -14.77 0.37
N ALA A 100 8.71 -15.08 -0.65
CA ALA A 100 10.17 -15.01 -0.55
C ALA A 100 10.66 -13.59 -0.23
N ALA A 101 10.04 -12.57 -0.85
CA ALA A 101 10.36 -11.18 -0.58
C ALA A 101 9.96 -10.72 0.84
N SER A 102 8.97 -11.34 1.48
CA SER A 102 8.70 -11.14 2.91
C SER A 102 9.72 -11.88 3.78
N ALA A 103 10.01 -13.15 3.47
CA ALA A 103 10.96 -13.97 4.21
C ALA A 103 12.38 -13.36 4.24
N ALA A 104 12.83 -12.75 3.15
CA ALA A 104 14.13 -12.08 3.05
C ALA A 104 14.31 -10.92 4.06
N ARG A 105 13.21 -10.40 4.62
CA ARG A 105 13.20 -9.32 5.62
C ARG A 105 12.87 -9.81 7.04
N SER A 106 12.69 -11.11 7.24
CA SER A 106 12.20 -11.69 8.50
C SER A 106 13.26 -11.90 9.58
N VAL A 107 14.46 -11.30 9.45
CA VAL A 107 15.45 -11.33 10.52
C VAL A 107 14.86 -10.59 11.73
N GLY A 108 14.55 -11.33 12.80
CA GLY A 108 13.84 -10.82 13.97
C GLY A 108 12.30 -10.92 13.92
N GLY A 109 11.74 -11.63 12.93
CA GLY A 109 10.29 -11.87 12.78
C GLY A 109 9.71 -11.25 11.50
N VAL A 110 8.53 -11.75 11.09
CA VAL A 110 7.81 -11.22 9.92
C VAL A 110 7.13 -9.91 10.30
N ARG A 111 7.70 -8.78 9.84
CA ARG A 111 7.12 -7.45 10.05
C ARG A 111 5.82 -7.27 9.26
N GLY A 112 4.91 -6.43 9.76
CA GLY A 112 3.62 -6.16 9.12
C GLY A 112 2.64 -7.32 9.21
N LEU A 113 2.89 -8.31 10.08
CA LEU A 113 2.05 -9.51 10.21
C LEU A 113 1.17 -9.50 11.46
N LYS A 114 1.71 -9.10 12.62
CA LYS A 114 1.02 -9.20 13.91
C LYS A 114 0.76 -7.82 14.50
N ALA A 115 -0.37 -7.68 15.19
CA ALA A 115 -0.71 -6.42 15.83
C ALA A 115 0.28 -6.10 16.97
N ALA A 116 0.59 -4.83 17.12
CA ALA A 116 1.33 -4.28 18.24
C ALA A 116 0.41 -3.33 19.04
N PRO A 117 0.58 -3.22 20.36
CA PRO A 117 -0.17 -2.27 21.17
C PRO A 117 -0.01 -0.83 20.63
N SER A 118 -1.14 -0.16 20.41
CA SER A 118 -1.14 1.19 19.85
C SER A 118 -2.37 2.00 20.27
N TYR A 119 -2.30 3.32 20.08
CA TYR A 119 -3.44 4.24 20.16
C TYR A 119 -4.12 4.38 18.79
N ALA A 120 -5.43 4.61 18.79
CA ALA A 120 -6.22 4.75 17.57
C ALA A 120 -6.04 6.14 16.96
N ALA A 121 -5.73 6.19 15.65
CA ALA A 121 -5.82 7.42 14.89
C ALA A 121 -7.29 7.82 14.72
N LYS A 122 -7.62 9.09 14.95
CA LYS A 122 -8.99 9.61 14.80
C LYS A 122 -9.38 9.75 13.33
N GLN A 123 -8.40 10.08 12.49
CA GLN A 123 -8.53 10.23 11.06
C GLN A 123 -7.44 9.40 10.36
N PRO A 124 -7.72 8.86 9.15
CA PRO A 124 -6.71 8.21 8.35
C PRO A 124 -5.56 9.16 8.02
N LEU A 125 -4.32 8.68 8.13
CA LEU A 125 -3.13 9.41 7.67
C LEU A 125 -3.09 9.37 6.13
N GLU A 126 -2.25 10.17 5.47
CA GLU A 126 -1.94 10.01 4.04
C GLU A 126 -0.49 9.55 3.88
N LEU A 127 -0.27 8.55 3.02
CA LEU A 127 1.05 8.03 2.71
C LEU A 127 1.27 8.00 1.19
N PHE A 128 2.24 8.79 0.72
CA PHE A 128 2.75 8.65 -0.64
C PHE A 128 3.76 7.51 -0.69
N SER A 129 3.48 6.49 -1.51
CA SER A 129 4.22 5.24 -1.52
C SER A 129 4.03 4.50 -2.86
N PHE A 130 4.92 3.57 -3.16
CA PHE A 130 4.69 2.53 -4.17
C PHE A 130 5.12 1.17 -3.64
N GLU A 131 4.54 0.09 -4.15
CA GLU A 131 4.65 -1.24 -3.55
C GLU A 131 6.11 -1.73 -3.47
N SER A 132 6.89 -1.55 -4.53
CA SER A 132 8.28 -2.01 -4.63
C SER A 132 9.33 -1.09 -3.97
N SER A 133 8.91 -0.04 -3.26
CA SER A 133 9.83 0.88 -2.59
C SER A 133 10.48 0.22 -1.36
N PRO A 134 11.82 0.11 -1.30
CA PRO A 134 12.50 -0.45 -0.12
C PRO A 134 12.38 0.42 1.13
N TYR A 135 12.06 1.72 0.96
CA TYR A 135 11.90 2.69 2.05
C TYR A 135 10.44 2.82 2.51
N SER A 136 9.46 2.68 1.59
CA SER A 136 8.04 2.79 1.95
C SER A 136 7.50 1.52 2.59
N ARG A 137 8.02 0.35 2.20
CA ARG A 137 7.60 -0.93 2.77
C ARG A 137 7.76 -1.00 4.30
N PRO A 138 8.90 -0.63 4.92
CA PRO A 138 9.02 -0.57 6.38
C PRO A 138 7.98 0.31 7.08
N VAL A 139 7.59 1.43 6.44
CA VAL A 139 6.56 2.32 6.97
C VAL A 139 5.20 1.64 6.93
N ARG A 140 4.83 1.02 5.81
CA ARG A 140 3.57 0.26 5.70
C ARG A 140 3.52 -0.92 6.66
N GLU A 141 4.63 -1.65 6.82
CA GLU A 141 4.77 -2.74 7.80
C GLU A 141 4.41 -2.23 9.20
N LEU A 142 4.99 -1.11 9.63
CA LEU A 142 4.72 -0.51 10.94
C LEU A 142 3.29 0.03 11.07
N MET A 143 2.76 0.72 10.05
CA MET A 143 1.37 1.19 10.05
C MET A 143 0.38 0.03 10.15
N THR A 144 0.70 -1.12 9.52
CA THR A 144 -0.08 -2.34 9.67
C THR A 144 -0.01 -2.90 11.09
N GLU A 145 1.18 -3.01 11.67
CA GLU A 145 1.36 -3.50 13.05
C GLU A 145 0.62 -2.62 14.07
N LEU A 146 0.65 -1.30 13.88
CA LEU A 146 -0.01 -0.34 14.76
C LEU A 146 -1.51 -0.15 14.46
N GLU A 147 -2.07 -0.86 13.48
CA GLU A 147 -3.46 -0.72 13.03
C GLU A 147 -3.82 0.76 12.76
N ILE A 148 -2.95 1.47 12.02
CA ILE A 148 -3.17 2.88 11.64
C ILE A 148 -3.81 2.90 10.25
N PRO A 149 -5.06 3.39 10.10
CA PRO A 149 -5.68 3.53 8.79
C PRO A 149 -5.02 4.66 8.00
N TYR A 150 -4.91 4.50 6.69
CA TYR A 150 -4.30 5.53 5.84
C TYR A 150 -4.82 5.54 4.41
N ILE A 151 -4.80 6.71 3.80
CA ILE A 151 -4.96 6.89 2.36
C ILE A 151 -3.62 6.60 1.71
N LEU A 152 -3.54 5.51 0.96
CA LEU A 152 -2.40 5.19 0.12
C LEU A 152 -2.50 6.03 -1.16
N ARG A 153 -1.58 6.99 -1.29
CA ARG A 153 -1.36 7.75 -2.53
C ARG A 153 -0.34 7.01 -3.37
N ASN A 154 -0.83 6.29 -4.38
CA ASN A 154 0.07 5.50 -5.21
C ASN A 154 0.97 6.42 -6.03
N PHE A 155 2.25 6.08 -6.02
CA PHE A 155 3.31 6.85 -6.67
C PHE A 155 3.93 5.98 -7.77
N ALA A 156 3.11 5.53 -8.73
CA ALA A 156 3.66 4.71 -9.80
C ALA A 156 4.55 5.54 -10.73
N LYS A 157 5.71 4.95 -11.04
CA LYS A 157 6.48 5.33 -12.22
C LYS A 157 5.69 4.82 -13.42
N SER A 158 4.82 5.65 -13.98
CA SER A 158 3.81 5.25 -14.98
C SER A 158 4.44 4.86 -16.32
N ARG A 159 5.75 5.08 -16.49
CA ARG A 159 6.51 4.85 -17.72
C ARG A 159 7.82 4.13 -17.43
N TRP A 160 8.24 3.25 -18.34
CA TRP A 160 9.56 2.60 -18.24
C TRP A 160 10.71 3.62 -18.30
N GLN A 161 10.50 4.76 -18.99
CA GLN A 161 11.44 5.90 -19.02
C GLN A 161 11.60 6.61 -17.66
N GLU A 162 10.68 6.38 -16.72
CA GLU A 162 10.77 6.90 -15.36
C GLU A 162 11.50 5.93 -14.42
N MET A 163 11.81 4.71 -14.89
CA MET A 163 12.47 3.65 -14.15
C MET A 163 13.98 3.87 -14.10
N GLY A 164 14.61 3.46 -12.99
CA GLY A 164 16.06 3.62 -12.76
C GLY A 164 16.46 4.81 -11.87
N PRO A 165 17.77 4.94 -11.56
CA PRO A 165 18.31 5.98 -10.69
C PRO A 165 18.14 7.40 -11.27
N PRO A 166 17.99 8.44 -10.44
CA PRO A 166 17.82 9.82 -10.92
C PRO A 166 18.89 10.28 -11.91
N LEU A 167 20.16 9.92 -11.66
CA LEU A 167 21.30 10.25 -12.53
C LEU A 167 21.18 9.64 -13.94
N VAL A 168 20.72 8.39 -14.02
CA VAL A 168 20.51 7.71 -15.30
C VAL A 168 19.30 8.32 -16.01
N ARG A 169 18.20 8.55 -15.29
CA ARG A 169 17.01 9.19 -15.86
C ARG A 169 17.31 10.56 -16.46
N SER A 170 17.98 11.44 -15.71
CA SER A 170 18.28 12.79 -16.17
C SER A 170 19.22 12.81 -17.38
N ARG A 171 20.05 11.79 -17.56
CA ARG A 171 20.96 11.67 -18.71
C ARG A 171 20.27 11.20 -19.99
N TRP A 172 19.33 10.26 -19.89
CA TRP A 172 18.73 9.59 -21.05
C TRP A 172 17.30 10.06 -21.36
N PHE A 173 16.60 10.61 -20.37
CA PHE A 173 15.20 11.08 -20.48
C PHE A 173 14.99 12.39 -19.67
N PRO A 174 15.72 13.48 -19.99
CA PRO A 174 15.59 14.74 -19.25
C PRO A 174 14.17 15.33 -19.33
N ASP A 175 13.51 15.19 -20.49
CA ASP A 175 12.22 15.81 -20.80
C ASP A 175 11.01 14.87 -20.63
N ALA A 176 11.19 13.70 -20.03
CA ALA A 176 10.06 12.78 -19.80
C ALA A 176 9.05 13.43 -18.82
N PRO A 177 7.79 13.69 -19.25
CA PRO A 177 6.82 14.38 -18.44
C PRO A 177 6.41 13.51 -17.24
N ILE A 178 6.28 14.13 -16.07
CA ILE A 178 5.71 13.47 -14.89
C ILE A 178 4.20 13.43 -15.10
N THR A 179 3.66 12.25 -15.43
CA THR A 179 2.24 12.11 -15.76
C THR A 179 1.35 11.65 -14.61
N SER A 180 1.93 11.07 -13.54
CA SER A 180 1.13 10.62 -12.40
C SER A 180 0.61 11.83 -11.58
N PRO A 181 -0.72 11.92 -11.34
CA PRO A 181 -1.32 13.00 -10.55
C PRO A 181 -0.72 13.12 -9.15
N ASN A 182 -0.45 11.99 -8.48
CA ASN A 182 0.14 11.98 -7.15
C ASN A 182 1.60 12.46 -7.15
N ARG A 183 2.34 12.25 -8.24
CA ARG A 183 3.70 12.78 -8.37
C ARG A 183 3.70 14.30 -8.55
N GLN A 184 2.75 14.82 -9.32
CA GLN A 184 2.54 16.27 -9.48
C GLN A 184 2.14 16.88 -8.14
N ARG A 185 1.12 16.32 -7.49
CA ARG A 185 0.67 16.75 -6.16
C ARG A 185 1.80 16.73 -5.13
N LEU A 186 2.60 15.66 -5.06
CA LEU A 186 3.71 15.60 -4.10
C LEU A 186 4.76 16.67 -4.39
N ARG A 187 5.06 16.93 -5.67
CA ARG A 187 6.00 17.97 -6.08
C ARG A 187 5.47 19.36 -5.75
N GLU A 188 4.19 19.62 -5.96
CA GLU A 188 3.55 20.89 -5.59
C GLU A 188 3.59 21.11 -4.07
N LEU A 189 3.35 20.06 -3.28
CA LEU A 189 3.35 20.13 -1.83
C LEU A 189 4.75 20.32 -1.22
N THR A 190 5.79 19.74 -1.83
CA THR A 190 7.09 19.57 -1.15
C THR A 190 8.29 20.06 -1.95
N GLY A 191 8.10 20.42 -3.22
CA GLY A 191 9.19 20.66 -4.18
C GLY A 191 9.97 19.40 -4.58
N ARG A 192 9.62 18.22 -4.03
CA ARG A 192 10.34 16.95 -4.23
C ARG A 192 9.42 15.86 -4.76
N SER A 193 10.01 14.87 -5.40
CA SER A 193 9.30 13.68 -5.90
C SER A 193 9.93 12.42 -5.29
N GLN A 194 10.06 12.42 -3.95
CA GLN A 194 10.68 11.40 -3.13
C GLN A 194 9.61 10.67 -2.30
N VAL A 195 9.76 9.37 -2.06
CA VAL A 195 8.87 8.59 -1.19
C VAL A 195 9.70 7.76 -0.20
N PRO A 196 9.14 7.38 0.98
CA PRO A 196 7.82 7.74 1.49
C PRO A 196 7.68 9.22 1.89
N TYR A 197 6.46 9.74 1.81
CA TYR A 197 6.07 11.01 2.42
C TYR A 197 4.77 10.79 3.20
N LEU A 198 4.79 11.11 4.49
CA LEU A 198 3.66 10.95 5.41
C LEU A 198 3.01 12.32 5.64
N ILE A 199 1.68 12.36 5.68
CA ILE A 199 0.89 13.47 6.20
C ILE A 199 -0.01 12.92 7.28
N ASP A 200 0.05 13.51 8.47
CA ASP A 200 -0.80 13.16 9.59
C ASP A 200 -1.75 14.31 9.94
N PRO A 201 -3.05 14.20 9.56
CA PRO A 201 -4.02 15.25 9.87
C PRO A 201 -4.35 15.32 11.36
N ASN A 202 -4.06 14.27 12.15
CA ASN A 202 -4.36 14.25 13.57
C ASN A 202 -3.42 15.17 14.38
N THR A 203 -2.22 15.43 13.86
CA THR A 203 -1.18 16.25 14.53
C THR A 203 -0.74 17.45 13.69
N GLY A 204 -1.07 17.48 12.39
CA GLY A 204 -0.59 18.47 11.44
C GLY A 204 0.83 18.21 10.92
N VAL A 205 1.43 17.06 11.27
CA VAL A 205 2.79 16.71 10.85
C VAL A 205 2.81 16.24 9.40
N SER A 206 3.82 16.67 8.65
CA SER A 206 4.14 16.11 7.33
C SER A 206 5.64 15.97 7.14
N MET A 207 6.13 14.81 6.73
CA MET A 207 7.57 14.53 6.71
C MET A 207 7.99 13.47 5.69
N PHE A 208 9.26 13.58 5.30
CA PHE A 208 10.00 12.57 4.53
C PHE A 208 10.76 11.62 5.46
N GLU A 209 11.59 10.77 4.85
CA GLU A 209 12.53 9.87 5.49
C GLU A 209 11.87 8.73 6.26
N SER A 210 11.99 7.52 5.71
CA SER A 210 11.36 6.32 6.27
C SER A 210 11.72 6.06 7.74
N VAL A 211 12.95 6.39 8.16
CA VAL A 211 13.42 6.19 9.54
C VAL A 211 12.73 7.17 10.49
N ASP A 212 12.64 8.44 10.10
CA ASP A 212 12.01 9.49 10.90
C ASP A 212 10.49 9.26 10.99
N ILE A 213 9.86 8.89 9.87
CA ILE A 213 8.45 8.49 9.84
C ILE A 213 8.19 7.32 10.81
N MET A 214 9.03 6.28 10.79
CA MET A 214 8.84 5.16 11.71
C MET A 214 9.04 5.55 13.17
N ALA A 215 10.00 6.42 13.47
CA ALA A 215 10.21 6.93 14.82
C ALA A 215 9.00 7.72 15.30
N TYR A 216 8.49 8.63 14.45
CA TYR A 216 7.28 9.41 14.69
C TYR A 216 6.06 8.52 14.97
N LEU A 217 5.78 7.54 14.12
CA LEU A 217 4.61 6.67 14.27
C LEU A 217 4.66 5.87 15.60
N LYS A 218 5.86 5.43 16.01
CA LYS A 218 6.03 4.75 17.30
C LYS A 218 5.82 5.67 18.49
N ASP A 219 6.27 6.91 18.40
CA ASP A 219 6.14 7.89 19.48
C ASP A 219 4.69 8.35 19.66
N VAL A 220 4.01 8.66 18.56
CA VAL A 220 2.64 9.20 18.59
C VAL A 220 1.58 8.12 18.77
N TYR A 221 1.74 6.97 18.10
CA TYR A 221 0.71 5.93 18.07
C TYR A 221 1.13 4.65 18.78
N GLY A 222 2.41 4.41 19.05
CA GLY A 222 2.84 3.22 19.79
C GLY A 222 2.41 3.26 21.25
N ARG A 223 2.08 2.10 21.81
CA ARG A 223 1.86 1.93 23.25
C ARG A 223 2.99 1.08 23.84
N LYS A 224 3.51 1.50 24.99
CA LYS A 224 4.52 0.76 25.76
C LYS A 224 3.92 -0.47 26.44
#